data_AF-A0A1A7Y7P0-F1
#
_entry.id   AF-A0A1A7Y7P0-F1
#
_cell.length_a   1.000
_cell.length_b   1.000
_cell.length_c   1.000
_cell.angle_alpha   90.00
_cell.angle_beta   90.00
_cell.angle_gamma   90.00
#
_symmetry.space_group_name_H-M   'P 1'
#
loop_
_entity.id
_entity.type
_entity.pdbx_description
1 polymer ?
#
loop_
_entity_poly.entity_id
_entity_poly.type
_entity_poly.pdbx_seq_one_letter_code
_entity_poly.pdbx_strand_id
1 'polypeptide(L)'
;ASDIKRVIHKQVGDSVELSPNLSTEGVTVARWKYGDKTVAKNDLGLTENNPFQGRLEFFTNFSLIIRKLTLQDSGDFSFVSEVKDQQ
;
A
#
# COMPACT_ATOMS: atom_id res chain seq x y z
N ALA A 1 -12.23 3.18 13.65
CA ALA A 1 -10.89 2.89 13.12
C ALA A 1 -10.02 4.12 13.30
N SER A 2 -8.78 3.99 13.75
CA SER A 2 -7.89 5.15 13.93
C SER A 2 -7.22 5.49 12.60
N ASP A 3 -7.48 6.69 12.07
CA ASP A 3 -6.82 7.22 10.88
C ASP A 3 -5.38 7.64 11.23
N ILE A 4 -4.43 6.70 11.18
CA ILE A 4 -3.02 6.99 11.43
C ILE A 4 -2.42 7.62 10.18
N LYS A 5 -2.26 8.95 10.18
CA LYS A 5 -1.51 9.67 9.14
C LYS A 5 -0.02 9.67 9.46
N ARG A 6 0.80 9.13 8.57
CA ARG A 6 2.26 9.17 8.65
C ARG A 6 2.85 9.90 7.45
N VAL A 7 3.78 10.82 7.70
CA VAL A 7 4.57 11.48 6.66
C VAL A 7 5.93 10.79 6.57
N ILE A 8 6.34 10.42 5.36
CA ILE A 8 7.62 9.74 5.10
C ILE A 8 8.36 10.56 4.04
N HIS A 9 9.61 10.93 4.34
CA HIS A 9 10.49 11.59 3.39
C HIS A 9 11.59 10.60 2.94
N LYS A 10 11.80 10.50 1.63
CA LYS A 10 12.81 9.64 1.00
C LYS A 10 13.50 10.38 -0.15
N GLN A 11 14.72 9.98 -0.47
CA GLN A 11 15.45 10.56 -1.59
C GLN A 11 15.05 9.89 -2.92
N VAL A 12 15.24 10.60 -4.02
CA VAL A 12 15.12 10.01 -5.36
C VAL A 12 16.13 8.86 -5.49
N GLY A 13 15.68 7.73 -6.01
CA GLY A 13 16.46 6.50 -6.12
C GLY A 13 16.31 5.53 -4.94
N ASP A 14 15.83 6.00 -3.78
CA ASP A 14 15.60 5.15 -2.60
C ASP A 14 14.44 4.16 -2.81
N SER A 15 14.25 3.31 -1.80
CA SER A 15 13.03 2.55 -1.61
C SER A 15 12.25 3.02 -0.38
N VAL A 16 10.93 2.91 -0.43
CA VAL A 16 10.04 3.12 0.71
C VAL A 16 9.24 1.86 0.99
N GLU A 17 9.08 1.54 2.26
CA GLU A 17 8.13 0.52 2.73
C GLU A 17 6.96 1.23 3.42
N LEU A 18 5.75 0.86 3.01
CA LEU A 18 4.49 1.27 3.60
C LEU A 18 3.85 0.04 4.24
N SER A 19 3.52 0.13 5.52
CA SER A 19 2.85 -0.92 6.28
C SER A 19 1.49 -0.43 6.79
N PRO A 20 0.51 -1.34 6.98
CA PRO A 20 -0.84 -0.97 7.43
C PRO A 20 -0.87 -0.43 8.87
N ASN A 21 0.18 -0.64 9.67
CA ASN A 21 0.28 -0.24 11.10
C ASN A 21 -0.93 -0.70 11.95
N LEU A 22 -1.59 -1.78 11.54
CA LEU A 22 -2.77 -2.36 12.16
C LEU A 22 -2.58 -3.88 12.25
N SER A 23 -3.31 -4.54 13.16
CA SER A 23 -3.36 -6.00 13.16
C SER A 23 -3.97 -6.48 11.85
N THR A 24 -3.29 -7.42 11.19
CA THR A 24 -3.74 -8.02 9.94
C THR A 24 -4.59 -9.28 10.16
N GLU A 25 -4.84 -9.63 11.42
CA GLU A 25 -5.64 -10.78 11.81
C GLU A 25 -7.11 -10.60 11.38
N GLY A 26 -7.69 -11.62 10.75
CA GLY A 26 -9.08 -11.60 10.30
C GLY A 26 -9.39 -10.69 9.11
N VAL A 27 -8.38 -10.03 8.53
CA VAL A 27 -8.53 -9.20 7.33
C VAL A 27 -8.82 -10.09 6.13
N THR A 28 -10.00 -9.92 5.53
CA THR A 28 -10.44 -10.66 4.33
C THR A 28 -10.20 -9.89 3.05
N VAL A 29 -10.27 -8.56 3.12
CA VAL A 29 -10.01 -7.67 1.99
C VAL A 29 -8.99 -6.64 2.43
N ALA A 30 -7.94 -6.46 1.64
CA ALA A 30 -6.92 -5.44 1.85
C ALA A 30 -6.48 -4.85 0.51
N ARG A 31 -6.46 -3.52 0.43
CA ARG A 31 -6.01 -2.81 -0.77
C ARG A 31 -5.23 -1.55 -0.45
N TRP A 32 -4.22 -1.30 -1.26
CA TRP A 32 -3.47 -0.04 -1.25
C TRP A 32 -3.97 0.87 -2.35
N LYS A 33 -4.15 2.15 -2.03
CA LYS A 33 -4.44 3.23 -2.97
C LYS A 33 -3.28 4.21 -3.02
N TYR A 34 -3.01 4.73 -4.22
CA TYR A 34 -2.20 5.92 -4.46
C TYR A 34 -3.12 7.02 -5.03
N GLY A 35 -3.42 8.03 -4.22
CA GLY A 35 -4.57 8.91 -4.45
C GLY A 35 -5.86 8.08 -4.57
N ASP A 36 -6.57 8.20 -5.69
CA ASP A 36 -7.80 7.44 -5.95
C ASP A 36 -7.60 6.11 -6.65
N LYS A 37 -6.39 5.82 -7.14
CA LYS A 37 -6.10 4.59 -7.89
C LYS A 37 -5.73 3.47 -6.94
N THR A 38 -6.38 2.31 -7.08
CA THR A 38 -5.94 1.09 -6.40
C THR A 38 -4.68 0.58 -7.10
N VAL A 39 -3.63 0.28 -6.33
CA VAL A 39 -2.34 -0.19 -6.86
C VAL A 39 -2.04 -1.65 -6.49
N ALA A 40 -2.61 -2.13 -5.38
CA ALA A 40 -2.49 -3.53 -4.96
C ALA A 40 -3.73 -3.97 -4.19
N LYS A 41 -4.07 -5.25 -4.29
CA LYS A 41 -5.11 -5.94 -3.52
C LYS A 41 -4.61 -7.31 -3.06
N ASN A 42 -5.08 -7.80 -1.92
CA ASN A 42 -4.70 -9.13 -1.38
C ASN A 42 -5.17 -10.32 -2.21
N ASP A 43 -6.31 -10.20 -2.88
CA ASP A 43 -6.89 -11.26 -3.71
C ASP A 43 -6.32 -11.31 -5.14
N LEU A 44 -5.93 -10.15 -5.68
CA LEU A 44 -5.48 -10.00 -7.08
C LEU A 44 -3.99 -9.65 -7.24
N GLY A 45 -3.31 -9.26 -6.16
CA GLY A 45 -1.94 -8.75 -6.23
C GLY A 45 -1.88 -7.32 -6.78
N LEU A 46 -0.90 -7.05 -7.64
CA LEU A 46 -0.72 -5.72 -8.25
C LEU A 46 -1.76 -5.49 -9.35
N THR A 47 -2.35 -4.29 -9.39
CA THR A 47 -3.33 -3.94 -10.44
C THR A 47 -2.68 -3.70 -11.80
N GLU A 48 -3.42 -3.90 -12.89
CA GLU A 48 -3.00 -3.47 -14.23
C GLU A 48 -2.87 -1.93 -14.30
N ASN A 49 -2.03 -1.43 -15.22
CA ASN A 49 -1.73 0.01 -15.39
C ASN A 49 -1.22 0.71 -14.12
N ASN A 50 -0.47 -0.03 -13.29
CA ASN A 50 0.11 0.50 -12.07
C ASN A 50 1.21 1.54 -12.38
N PRO A 51 1.16 2.75 -11.79
CA PRO A 51 2.19 3.77 -12.01
C PRO A 51 3.60 3.34 -11.54
N PHE A 52 3.67 2.33 -10.69
CA PHE A 52 4.90 1.78 -10.11
C PHE A 52 5.28 0.42 -10.74
N GLN A 53 4.75 0.08 -11.92
CA GLN A 53 5.01 -1.20 -12.58
C GLN A 53 6.52 -1.48 -12.70
N GLY A 54 6.93 -2.71 -12.32
CA GLY A 54 8.33 -3.14 -12.28
C GLY A 54 9.15 -2.58 -11.11
N ARG A 55 8.56 -1.75 -10.25
CA ARG A 55 9.19 -1.16 -9.04
C ARG A 55 8.41 -1.41 -7.75
N LEU A 56 7.21 -2.00 -7.87
CA LEU A 56 6.29 -2.24 -6.77
C LEU A 56 6.30 -3.70 -6.35
N GLU A 57 6.35 -3.95 -5.04
CA GLU A 57 6.21 -5.27 -4.43
C GLU A 57 5.15 -5.20 -3.34
N PHE A 58 4.27 -6.20 -3.31
CA PHE A 58 3.20 -6.31 -2.33
C PHE A 58 3.29 -7.66 -1.61
N PHE A 59 3.30 -7.63 -0.29
CA PHE A 59 3.61 -8.77 0.56
C PHE A 59 2.37 -9.31 1.29
N THR A 60 2.48 -10.54 1.80
CA THR A 60 1.40 -11.24 2.50
C THR A 60 1.00 -10.58 3.83
N ASN A 61 1.92 -9.85 4.47
CA ASN A 61 1.64 -9.00 5.63
C ASN A 61 0.99 -7.64 5.26
N PHE A 62 0.60 -7.49 4.00
CA PHE A 62 0.06 -6.29 3.39
C PHE A 62 1.01 -5.08 3.35
N SER A 63 2.32 -5.26 3.61
CA SER A 63 3.31 -4.23 3.32
C SER A 63 3.44 -4.01 1.80
N LEU A 64 3.72 -2.76 1.42
CA LEU A 64 3.96 -2.32 0.06
C LEU A 64 5.36 -1.70 -0.02
N ILE A 65 6.21 -2.20 -0.91
CA ILE A 65 7.54 -1.63 -1.16
C ILE A 65 7.57 -1.01 -2.55
N ILE A 66 7.98 0.26 -2.63
CA ILE A 66 8.23 0.96 -3.90
C ILE A 66 9.74 1.22 -3.98
N ARG A 67 10.38 0.72 -5.03
CA ARG A 67 11.82 0.87 -5.28
C ARG A 67 12.10 1.98 -6.28
N LYS A 68 13.35 2.44 -6.31
CA LYS A 68 13.87 3.42 -7.29
C LYS A 68 12.92 4.62 -7.42
N LEU A 69 12.62 5.27 -6.31
CA LEU A 69 11.67 6.37 -6.25
C LEU A 69 12.07 7.52 -7.18
N THR A 70 11.07 8.18 -7.74
CA THR A 70 11.18 9.40 -8.55
C THR A 70 10.42 10.53 -7.88
N LEU A 71 10.67 11.77 -8.28
CA LEU A 71 9.93 12.92 -7.75
C LEU A 71 8.41 12.80 -7.96
N GLN A 72 8.00 12.17 -9.07
CA GLN A 72 6.58 11.98 -9.44
C GLN A 72 5.85 10.92 -8.60
N ASP A 73 6.59 10.10 -7.85
CA ASP A 73 6.00 9.07 -6.98
C ASP A 73 5.51 9.65 -5.64
N SER A 74 5.74 10.95 -5.40
CA SER A 74 5.28 11.64 -4.20
C SER A 74 3.76 11.80 -4.21
N GLY A 75 3.10 11.39 -3.13
CA GLY A 75 1.68 11.61 -2.94
C GLY A 75 1.13 10.82 -1.76
N ASP A 76 -0.19 10.81 -1.66
CA ASP A 76 -0.89 10.15 -0.57
C ASP A 76 -1.11 8.66 -0.88
N PHE A 77 -0.78 7.84 0.11
CA PHE A 77 -1.05 6.41 0.10
C PHE A 77 -2.05 6.08 1.20
N SER A 78 -3.01 5.22 0.89
CA SER A 78 -4.02 4.79 1.85
C SER A 78 -4.16 3.28 1.83
N PHE A 79 -4.20 2.70 3.01
CA PHE A 79 -4.53 1.29 3.21
C PHE A 79 -6.01 1.19 3.58
N VAL A 80 -6.75 0.37 2.84
CA VAL A 80 -8.17 0.09 3.11
C VAL A 80 -8.30 -1.40 3.34
N SER A 81 -8.83 -1.79 4.50
CA SER A 81 -9.09 -3.18 4.84
C SER A 81 -10.50 -3.40 5.36
N GLU A 82 -11.02 -4.60 5.12
CA GLU A 82 -12.26 -5.09 5.69
C GLU A 82 -11.92 -6.34 6.52
N VAL A 83 -12.36 -6.33 7.77
CA VAL A 83 -12.29 -7.49 8.66
C VAL A 83 -13.62 -8.24 8.56
N LYS A 84 -13.57 -9.57 8.59
CA LYS A 84 -14.80 -10.34 8.76
C LYS A 84 -15.21 -10.19 10.22
N ASP A 85 -16.15 -9.30 10.52
CA ASP A 85 -16.82 -9.34 11.82
C ASP A 85 -17.48 -10.72 11.94
N GLN A 86 -16.91 -11.57 12.80
CA GLN A 86 -17.65 -12.72 13.30
C GLN A 86 -18.70 -12.15 14.25
N GLN A 87 -19.92 -12.05 13.75
CA GLN A 87 -21.11 -11.81 14.56
C GLN A 87 -21.41 -13.01 15.45
#